data_AF-A0A2T5VGX9-F1
#
_entry.id   AF-A0A2T5VGX9-F1
#
_cell.length_a   1.000
_cell.length_b   1.000
_cell.length_c   1.000
_cell.angle_alpha   90.00
_cell.angle_beta   90.00
_cell.angle_gamma   90.00
#
_symmetry.space_group_name_H-M   'P 1'
#
loop_
_entity.id
_entity.type
_entity.pdbx_description
1 polymer ?
#
loop_
_entity_poly.entity_id
_entity_poly.type
_entity_poly.pdbx_seq_one_letter_code
_entity_poly.pdbx_strand_id
1 'polypeptide(L)'
;MLGMSQEKLGEHLGITFQQIQKYEKGTNRVGASRLQHIATILNVPISFFFEDAPGVGEDQPGFAESQPTSYVVDFLSSSEGLALNRAFVRIEDSRVRRRIVDLVRAVAGEET
;
A
#
# COMPACT_ATOMS: atom_id res chain seq x y z
N MET A 1 2.67 12.20 16.15
CA MET A 1 1.95 11.25 17.03
C MET A 1 0.48 11.28 16.65
N LEU A 2 -0.06 10.16 16.16
CA LEU A 2 -1.51 9.96 16.02
C LEU A 2 -2.13 10.27 17.39
N GLY A 3 -3.08 11.21 17.47
CA GLY A 3 -3.58 11.78 18.73
C GLY A 3 -4.40 10.84 19.62
N MET A 4 -4.11 9.54 19.63
CA MET A 4 -4.77 8.51 20.42
C MET A 4 -3.88 8.12 21.61
N SER A 5 -4.44 8.09 22.82
CA SER A 5 -3.73 7.57 23.98
C SER A 5 -3.62 6.04 23.94
N GLN A 6 -2.58 5.49 24.56
CA GLN A 6 -2.39 4.05 24.68
C GLN A 6 -3.52 3.36 25.47
N GLU A 7 -4.12 4.07 26.43
CA GLU A 7 -5.30 3.60 27.16
C GLU A 7 -6.47 3.39 26.21
N LYS A 8 -6.76 4.39 25.37
CA LYS A 8 -7.80 4.33 24.34
C LYS A 8 -7.51 3.22 23.32
N LEU A 9 -6.25 3.05 22.90
CA LEU A 9 -5.85 1.95 22.02
C LEU A 9 -6.08 0.58 22.69
N GLY A 10 -5.73 0.45 23.97
CA GLY A 10 -5.96 -0.74 24.78
C GLY A 10 -7.44 -1.11 24.86
N GLU A 11 -8.31 -0.13 25.11
CA GLU A 11 -9.77 -0.31 25.13
C GLU A 11 -10.30 -0.87 23.80
N HIS A 12 -9.88 -0.29 22.66
CA HIS A 12 -10.30 -0.76 21.34
C HIS A 12 -9.80 -2.18 21.03
N LEU A 13 -8.67 -2.58 21.63
CA LEU A 13 -8.08 -3.89 21.46
C LEU A 13 -8.56 -4.91 22.51
N GLY A 14 -9.29 -4.48 23.54
CA GLY A 14 -9.67 -5.34 24.67
C GLY A 14 -8.47 -5.80 25.50
N ILE A 15 -7.41 -4.99 25.58
CA ILE A 15 -6.20 -5.29 26.37
C ILE A 15 -5.83 -4.12 27.26
N THR A 16 -5.03 -4.39 28.30
CA THR A 16 -4.64 -3.36 29.26
C THR A 16 -3.61 -2.40 28.66
N PHE A 17 -3.58 -1.17 29.17
CA PHE A 17 -2.54 -0.18 28.86
C PHE A 17 -1.12 -0.75 29.05
N GLN A 18 -0.91 -1.52 30.12
CA GLN A 18 0.37 -2.18 30.37
C GLN A 18 0.76 -3.16 29.26
N GLN A 19 -0.21 -3.84 28.64
CA GLN A 19 0.07 -4.73 27.51
C GLN A 19 0.48 -3.94 26.26
N ILE A 20 -0.14 -2.79 26.01
CA ILE A 20 0.28 -1.87 24.92
C ILE A 20 1.72 -1.42 25.16
N GLN A 21 2.07 -1.02 26.38
CA GLN A 21 3.46 -0.66 26.71
C GLN A 21 4.44 -1.82 26.48
N LYS A 22 4.04 -3.07 26.74
CA LYS A 22 4.88 -4.24 26.46
C LYS A 22 5.07 -4.49 24.96
N TYR A 23 4.09 -4.14 24.13
CA TYR A 23 4.22 -4.20 22.68
C TYR A 23 5.14 -3.10 22.16
N GLU A 24 4.96 -1.86 22.61
CA GLU A 24 5.81 -0.74 22.21
C GLU A 24 7.28 -0.93 22.63
N LYS A 25 7.52 -1.50 23.81
CA LYS A 25 8.86 -1.82 24.30
C LYS A 25 9.44 -3.11 23.68
N GLY A 26 8.67 -3.83 22.88
CA GLY A 26 9.08 -5.09 22.26
C GLY A 26 9.30 -6.25 23.24
N THR A 27 8.94 -6.10 24.52
CA THR A 27 9.06 -7.19 25.52
C THR A 27 8.05 -8.30 25.27
N ASN A 28 6.91 -7.97 24.63
CA ASN A 28 5.94 -8.93 24.13
C ASN A 28 5.85 -8.83 22.61
N ARG A 29 5.86 -9.98 21.92
CA ARG A 29 5.61 -10.03 20.48
C ARG A 29 4.13 -9.79 20.18
N VAL A 30 3.87 -9.10 19.08
CA VAL A 30 2.52 -8.90 18.54
C VAL A 30 2.27 -9.92 17.44
N GLY A 31 1.21 -10.71 17.53
CA GLY A 31 0.81 -11.61 16.45
C GLY A 31 0.26 -10.85 15.24
N ALA A 32 0.38 -11.39 14.04
CA ALA A 32 0.00 -10.72 12.78
C ALA A 32 -1.47 -10.24 12.78
N SER A 33 -2.42 -11.06 13.24
CA SER A 33 -3.84 -10.66 13.36
C SER A 33 -4.04 -9.46 14.29
N ARG A 34 -3.28 -9.40 15.40
CA ARG A 34 -3.30 -8.26 16.32
C ARG A 34 -2.70 -7.02 15.69
N LEU A 35 -1.59 -7.15 14.98
CA LEU A 35 -0.96 -6.04 14.27
C LEU A 35 -1.90 -5.44 13.20
N GLN A 36 -2.65 -6.30 12.50
CA GLN A 36 -3.69 -5.86 11.55
C GLN A 36 -4.81 -5.08 12.24
N HIS A 37 -5.30 -5.54 13.40
CA HIS A 37 -6.30 -4.78 14.17
C HIS A 37 -5.76 -3.41 14.62
N ILE A 38 -4.50 -3.33 15.05
CA ILE A 38 -3.86 -2.07 15.43
C ILE A 38 -3.81 -1.12 14.22
N ALA A 39 -3.41 -1.63 13.05
CA ALA A 39 -3.40 -0.86 11.79
C ALA A 39 -4.77 -0.24 11.48
N THR A 40 -5.84 -1.05 11.59
CA THR A 40 -7.21 -0.59 11.38
C THR A 40 -7.63 0.49 12.37
N ILE A 41 -7.32 0.33 13.67
CA ILE A 41 -7.69 1.32 14.70
C ILE A 41 -6.95 2.65 14.50
N LEU A 42 -5.69 2.57 14.09
CA LEU A 42 -4.86 3.74 13.82
C LEU A 42 -5.11 4.33 12.42
N ASN A 43 -5.94 3.69 11.61
CA ASN A 43 -6.26 4.07 10.23
C ASN A 43 -5.00 4.24 9.36
N VAL A 44 -4.07 3.29 9.47
CA VAL A 44 -2.85 3.22 8.66
C VAL A 44 -2.78 1.86 7.94
N PRO A 45 -2.11 1.76 6.78
CA PRO A 45 -1.78 0.47 6.18
C PRO A 45 -0.93 -0.37 7.14
N ILE A 46 -1.07 -1.70 7.12
CA ILE A 46 -0.25 -2.59 7.97
C ILE A 46 1.26 -2.46 7.66
N SER A 47 1.62 -2.08 6.43
CA SER A 47 3.00 -1.80 6.01
C SER A 47 3.67 -0.69 6.82
N PHE A 48 2.89 0.24 7.38
CA PHE A 48 3.39 1.33 8.22
C PHE A 48 4.28 0.86 9.38
N PHE A 49 4.00 -0.33 9.94
CA PHE A 49 4.80 -0.89 11.05
C PHE A 49 6.14 -1.49 10.61
N PHE A 50 6.42 -1.53 9.30
CA PHE A 50 7.59 -2.17 8.71
C PHE A 50 8.45 -1.23 7.85
N GLU A 51 8.04 0.02 7.65
CA GLU A 51 8.73 1.00 6.78
C GLU A 51 10.20 1.23 7.17
N ASP A 52 10.52 1.19 8.46
CA ASP A 52 11.91 1.37 8.98
C ASP A 52 12.50 0.07 9.57
N ALA A 53 11.89 -1.09 9.31
CA ALA A 53 12.34 -2.34 9.94
C ALA A 53 13.66 -2.83 9.30
N PRO A 54 14.76 -2.95 10.08
CA PRO A 54 16.02 -3.45 9.55
C PRO A 54 15.84 -4.90 9.07
N GLY A 55 16.00 -5.12 7.76
CA GLY A 55 15.81 -6.41 7.11
C GLY A 55 14.55 -6.52 6.24
N VAL A 56 13.64 -5.55 6.31
CA VAL A 56 12.65 -5.30 5.24
C VAL A 56 13.26 -4.27 4.31
N GLY A 57 14.39 -4.63 3.70
CA GLY A 57 14.87 -3.87 2.56
C GLY A 57 13.76 -3.89 1.50
N GLU A 58 13.46 -2.71 0.97
CA GLU A 58 13.26 -2.58 -0.47
C GLU A 58 14.25 -3.58 -1.13
N ASP A 59 13.73 -4.59 -1.85
CA ASP A 59 14.48 -5.72 -2.46
C ASP A 59 14.62 -7.05 -1.66
N GLN A 60 13.59 -7.52 -0.96
CA GLN A 60 13.41 -8.98 -0.85
C GLN A 60 12.30 -9.46 -1.82
N PRO A 61 12.64 -10.19 -2.90
CA PRO A 61 11.65 -10.86 -3.73
C PRO A 61 11.14 -12.09 -2.97
N GLY A 62 10.32 -11.86 -1.94
CA GLY A 62 9.37 -12.85 -1.47
C GLY A 62 8.33 -13.10 -2.57
N PHE A 63 7.54 -14.17 -2.43
CA PHE A 63 6.45 -14.57 -3.34
C PHE A 63 5.29 -13.55 -3.43
N ALA A 64 5.57 -12.25 -3.44
CA ALA A 64 4.66 -11.25 -3.94
C ALA A 64 4.74 -11.30 -5.46
N GLU A 65 3.66 -11.70 -6.12
CA GLU A 65 3.39 -11.20 -7.47
C GLU A 65 3.67 -9.68 -7.44
N SER A 66 4.51 -9.19 -8.35
CA SER A 66 4.86 -7.77 -8.46
C SER A 66 3.61 -6.94 -8.25
N GLN A 67 3.55 -6.23 -7.11
CA GLN A 67 2.30 -5.62 -6.68
C GLN A 67 1.79 -4.70 -7.79
N PRO A 68 0.55 -4.88 -8.27
CA PRO A 68 0.01 -4.03 -9.33
C PRO A 68 -0.05 -2.54 -8.93
N THR A 69 0.11 -2.23 -7.65
CA THR A 69 0.21 -0.87 -7.13
C THR A 69 1.54 -0.18 -7.45
N SER A 70 2.67 -0.90 -7.49
CA SER A 70 3.99 -0.27 -7.72
C SER A 70 4.07 0.34 -9.11
N TYR A 71 3.73 -0.43 -10.16
CA TYR A 71 3.81 0.06 -11.52
C TYR A 71 2.85 1.23 -11.78
N VAL A 72 1.69 1.28 -11.10
CA VAL A 72 0.73 2.38 -11.23
C VAL A 72 1.27 3.64 -10.58
N VAL A 73 1.88 3.53 -9.40
CA VAL A 73 2.50 4.66 -8.69
C VAL A 73 3.69 5.20 -9.49
N ASP A 74 4.55 4.32 -10.00
CA ASP A 74 5.70 4.68 -10.84
C ASP A 74 5.25 5.32 -12.17
N PHE A 75 4.17 4.81 -12.77
CA PHE A 75 3.60 5.39 -13.97
C PHE A 75 3.05 6.80 -13.71
N LEU A 76 2.28 6.98 -12.64
CA LEU A 76 1.65 8.27 -12.31
C LEU A 76 2.65 9.32 -11.82
N SER A 77 3.82 8.91 -11.34
CA SER A 77 4.91 9.82 -10.94
C SER A 77 5.68 10.38 -12.14
N SER A 78 5.64 9.70 -13.30
CA SER A 78 6.21 10.21 -14.55
C SER A 78 5.37 11.33 -15.18
N SER A 79 6.03 12.31 -15.80
CA SER A 79 5.36 13.39 -16.55
C SER A 79 4.49 12.85 -17.67
N GLU A 80 4.99 11.85 -18.38
CA GLU A 80 4.38 11.18 -19.52
C GLU A 80 3.15 10.39 -19.07
N GLY A 81 3.25 9.63 -17.98
CA GLY A 81 2.14 8.84 -17.46
C GLY A 81 1.00 9.69 -16.94
N LEU A 82 1.30 10.81 -16.25
CA LEU A 82 0.29 11.77 -15.82
C LEU A 82 -0.39 12.47 -17.01
N ALA A 83 0.38 12.88 -18.02
CA ALA A 83 -0.14 13.50 -19.24
C ALA A 83 -1.05 12.53 -20.02
N LEU A 84 -0.61 11.28 -20.18
CA LEU A 84 -1.36 10.23 -20.83
C LEU A 84 -2.66 9.92 -20.08
N ASN A 85 -2.60 9.78 -18.75
CA ASN A 85 -3.79 9.54 -17.92
C ASN A 85 -4.82 10.67 -18.07
N ARG A 86 -4.40 11.93 -17.96
CA ARG A 86 -5.29 13.09 -18.12
C ARG A 86 -5.94 13.17 -19.50
N ALA A 87 -5.17 12.87 -20.54
CA ALA A 87 -5.70 12.84 -21.91
C ALA A 87 -6.67 11.68 -22.12
N PHE A 88 -6.32 10.48 -21.62
CA PHE A 88 -7.10 9.26 -21.80
C PHE A 88 -8.44 9.31 -21.08
N VAL A 89 -8.51 9.88 -19.87
CA VAL A 89 -9.76 10.02 -19.09
C VAL A 89 -10.78 10.95 -19.78
N ARG A 90 -10.33 11.90 -20.62
CA ARG A 90 -11.23 12.79 -21.39
C ARG A 90 -11.90 12.10 -22.57
N ILE A 91 -11.52 10.87 -22.90
CA ILE A 91 -12.07 10.12 -24.03
C ILE A 91 -13.33 9.40 -23.58
N GLU A 92 -14.49 9.96 -23.91
CA GLU A 92 -15.78 9.38 -23.51
C GLU A 92 -16.06 8.05 -24.22
N ASP A 93 -15.75 7.96 -25.53
CA ASP A 93 -15.98 6.76 -26.34
C ASP A 93 -15.07 5.61 -25.91
N SER A 94 -15.68 4.54 -25.41
CA SER A 94 -15.00 3.32 -24.98
C SER A 94 -14.32 2.57 -26.12
N ARG A 95 -14.84 2.67 -27.35
CA ARG A 95 -14.21 2.07 -28.54
C ARG A 95 -12.91 2.78 -28.89
N VAL A 96 -12.88 4.11 -28.77
CA VAL A 96 -11.65 4.89 -29.00
C VAL A 96 -10.60 4.58 -27.94
N ARG A 97 -10.99 4.54 -26.66
CA ARG A 97 -10.11 4.10 -25.57
C ARG A 97 -9.51 2.73 -25.84
N ARG A 98 -10.33 1.77 -26.31
CA ARG A 98 -9.86 0.43 -26.66
C ARG A 98 -8.79 0.45 -27.76
N ARG A 99 -9.03 1.18 -28.85
CA ARG A 99 -8.07 1.29 -29.97
C ARG A 99 -6.75 1.92 -29.55
N ILE A 100 -6.78 2.88 -28.61
CA ILE A 100 -5.54 3.48 -28.06
C ILE A 100 -4.77 2.46 -27.23
N VAL A 101 -5.45 1.68 -26.39
CA VAL A 101 -4.79 0.59 -25.64
C VAL A 101 -4.17 -0.43 -26.60
N ASP A 102 -4.91 -0.84 -27.63
CA ASP A 102 -4.42 -1.79 -28.63
C ASP A 102 -3.20 -1.24 -29.39
N LEU A 103 -3.19 0.07 -29.71
CA LEU A 103 -2.03 0.74 -30.30
C LEU A 103 -0.81 0.72 -29.38
N VAL A 104 -0.99 1.05 -28.09
CA VAL A 104 0.10 1.06 -27.11
C VAL A 104 0.69 -0.35 -26.95
N ARG A 105 -0.15 -1.39 -26.91
CA ARG A 105 0.28 -2.79 -26.88
C ARG A 105 1.10 -3.19 -28.10
N ALA A 106 0.61 -2.83 -29.29
CA ALA A 106 1.32 -3.10 -30.55
C ALA A 106 2.69 -2.42 -30.59
N VAL A 107 2.80 -1.17 -30.12
CA VAL A 107 4.07 -0.45 -30.02
C VAL A 107 5.00 -1.05 -28.96
N ALA A 108 4.45 -1.58 -27.87
CA ALA A 108 5.20 -2.24 -26.82
C ALA A 108 5.70 -3.65 -27.21
N GLY A 109 5.34 -4.16 -28.39
CA GLY A 109 5.72 -5.49 -28.85
C GLY A 109 4.91 -6.62 -28.19
N GLU A 110 3.77 -6.31 -27.58
CA GLU A 110 2.81 -7.31 -27.13
C GLU A 110 2.01 -7.78 -28.35
N GLU A 111 2.38 -8.93 -28.93
CA GLU A 111 1.61 -9.54 -30.03
C GLU A 111 0.18 -9.85 -29.56
N THR A 112 -0.80 -9.54 -30.43
CA THR A 112 -2.25 -9.63 -30.21
C THR A 112 -2.75 -11.06 -30.21
#